data_AF-A0A925X5G8-F1
#
_entry.id   AF-A0A925X5G8-F1
#
_cell.length_a   1.000
_cell.length_b   1.000
_cell.length_c   1.000
_cell.angle_alpha   90.00
_cell.angle_beta   90.00
_cell.angle_gamma   90.00
#
_symmetry.space_group_name_H-M   'P 1'
#
loop_
_entity.id
_entity.type
_entity.pdbx_description
1 polymer ?
#
loop_
_entity_poly.entity_id
_entity_poly.type
_entity_poly.pdbx_seq_one_letter_code
_entity_poly.pdbx_strand_id
1 'polypeptide(L)'
;KETIADFEEKLAKPIQQEKFLQYIFSKQWHELKNHCHLQDIKLFGDMPIYVNYDSADVWTNYKFFKLDENKKPVAVAGTPPDYFAADGQLWGNPVYNWEVLEKDNFKWWLKRLAHNIKLFDLVRLDHFLGFINYYEIPAGDETAKNGIWVNAPAESFFAAVKQAFPELPIIVEDLGTLSPAVIDFINHHQLPGMKVLQFAFGDDMKQNPYLPHNHIRNAVVYTATHDNNTSKGWWQTEARDSEKSNFGNYADLWIDDANVTDEFCRMAMYSVADICILPMQDILGLDASARMNVPGIGEGNWSWRLDGRWLNDWSLNKLRTLTQVSSRNSD
;
A
#
# COMPACT_ATOMS: atom_id res chain seq x y z
N LYS A 1 37.73 -7.67 2.77
CA LYS A 1 37.42 -8.85 1.92
C LYS A 1 37.75 -10.15 2.63
N GLU A 2 38.89 -10.25 3.33
CA GLU A 2 39.21 -11.39 4.22
C GLU A 2 38.10 -11.65 5.25
N THR A 3 37.52 -10.60 5.84
CA THR A 3 36.50 -10.75 6.88
C THR A 3 35.19 -11.41 6.43
N ILE A 4 34.67 -11.09 5.23
CA ILE A 4 33.41 -11.69 4.75
C ILE A 4 33.61 -13.16 4.39
N ALA A 5 34.71 -13.49 3.71
CA ALA A 5 35.02 -14.88 3.36
C ALA A 5 35.18 -15.75 4.60
N ASP A 6 35.85 -15.23 5.64
CA ASP A 6 35.97 -15.91 6.93
C ASP A 6 34.61 -16.13 7.61
N PHE A 7 33.70 -15.15 7.54
CA PHE A 7 32.33 -15.30 8.04
C PHE A 7 31.53 -16.30 7.22
N GLU A 8 31.66 -16.32 5.89
CA GLU A 8 31.00 -17.29 5.01
C GLU A 8 31.43 -18.72 5.34
N GLU A 9 32.71 -18.94 5.65
CA GLU A 9 33.20 -20.25 6.09
C GLU A 9 32.68 -20.62 7.48
N LYS A 10 32.83 -19.72 8.47
CA LYS A 10 32.40 -19.96 9.87
C LYS A 10 30.90 -20.13 10.01
N LEU A 11 30.11 -19.41 9.22
CA LEU A 11 28.65 -19.42 9.25
C LEU A 11 28.03 -20.18 8.07
N ALA A 12 28.80 -21.03 7.38
CA ALA A 12 28.35 -21.74 6.18
C ALA A 12 27.02 -22.48 6.39
N LYS A 13 26.87 -23.17 7.53
CA LYS A 13 25.64 -23.90 7.89
C LYS A 13 24.43 -22.97 8.09
N PRO A 14 24.48 -21.94 8.97
CA PRO A 14 23.41 -20.94 9.06
C PRO A 14 23.07 -20.28 7.71
N ILE A 15 24.07 -19.89 6.92
CA ILE A 15 23.85 -19.29 5.60
C ILE A 15 23.12 -20.27 4.66
N GLN A 16 23.51 -21.54 4.68
CA GLN A 16 22.83 -22.57 3.89
C GLN A 16 21.39 -22.80 4.36
N GLN A 17 21.13 -22.74 5.66
CA GLN A 17 19.79 -22.83 6.22
C GLN A 17 18.91 -21.68 5.73
N GLU A 18 19.38 -20.43 5.80
CA GLU A 18 18.64 -19.28 5.28
C GLU A 18 18.37 -19.40 3.76
N LYS A 19 19.37 -19.82 2.98
CA LYS A 19 19.20 -20.09 1.54
C LYS A 19 18.15 -21.18 1.29
N PHE A 20 18.13 -22.23 2.11
CA PHE A 20 17.15 -23.30 2.00
C PHE A 20 15.73 -22.81 2.34
N LEU A 21 15.57 -21.99 3.38
CA LEU A 21 14.28 -21.38 3.72
C LEU A 21 13.76 -20.50 2.58
N GLN A 22 14.63 -19.67 1.99
CA GLN A 22 14.28 -18.86 0.81
C GLN A 22 13.91 -19.72 -0.41
N TYR A 23 14.61 -20.85 -0.62
CA TYR A 23 14.26 -21.82 -1.66
C TYR A 23 12.87 -22.43 -1.43
N ILE A 24 12.54 -22.84 -0.21
CA ILE A 24 11.22 -23.40 0.12
C ILE A 24 10.12 -22.36 -0.08
N PHE A 25 10.30 -21.13 0.44
CA PHE A 25 9.37 -20.03 0.22
C PHE A 25 9.15 -19.77 -1.28
N SER A 26 10.25 -19.61 -2.02
CA SER A 26 10.19 -19.35 -3.46
C SER A 26 9.45 -20.47 -4.19
N LYS A 27 9.75 -21.74 -3.89
CA LYS A 27 9.07 -22.88 -4.50
C LYS A 27 7.56 -22.85 -4.24
N GLN A 28 7.15 -22.70 -2.98
CA GLN A 28 5.74 -22.68 -2.61
C GLN A 28 5.00 -21.48 -3.21
N TRP A 29 5.63 -20.30 -3.24
CA TRP A 29 5.06 -19.11 -3.84
C TRP A 29 4.83 -19.26 -5.35
N HIS A 30 5.80 -19.83 -6.07
CA HIS A 30 5.64 -20.08 -7.51
C HIS A 30 4.57 -21.14 -7.79
N GLU A 31 4.48 -22.20 -6.97
CA GLU A 31 3.40 -23.20 -7.08
C GLU A 31 2.02 -22.55 -6.88
N LEU A 32 1.86 -21.67 -5.87
CA LEU A 32 0.63 -20.91 -5.65
C LEU A 32 0.31 -19.98 -6.81
N LYS A 33 1.27 -19.16 -7.27
CA LYS A 33 1.08 -18.23 -8.39
C LYS A 33 0.65 -18.96 -9.65
N ASN A 34 1.31 -20.08 -9.98
CA ASN A 34 0.95 -20.90 -11.12
C ASN A 34 -0.48 -21.47 -10.99
N HIS A 35 -0.88 -21.90 -9.78
CA HIS A 35 -2.23 -22.37 -9.54
C HIS A 35 -3.27 -21.25 -9.72
N CYS A 36 -3.00 -20.05 -9.21
CA CYS A 36 -3.85 -18.87 -9.42
C CYS A 36 -4.01 -18.55 -10.92
N HIS A 37 -2.91 -18.58 -11.69
CA HIS A 37 -2.94 -18.34 -13.14
C HIS A 37 -3.75 -19.39 -13.90
N LEU A 38 -3.71 -20.67 -13.49
CA LEU A 38 -4.58 -21.70 -14.06
C LEU A 38 -6.08 -21.47 -13.81
N GLN A 39 -6.42 -20.58 -12.87
CA GLN A 39 -7.79 -20.17 -12.54
C GLN A 39 -8.07 -18.73 -12.99
N ASP A 40 -7.20 -18.12 -13.81
CA ASP A 40 -7.27 -16.72 -14.25
C ASP A 40 -7.28 -15.70 -13.09
N ILE A 41 -6.65 -16.04 -11.97
CA ILE A 41 -6.49 -15.17 -10.81
C ILE A 41 -5.10 -14.54 -10.86
N LYS A 42 -5.04 -13.20 -10.89
CA LYS A 42 -3.80 -12.41 -10.81
C LYS A 42 -3.47 -12.07 -9.36
N LEU A 43 -2.18 -12.02 -9.04
CA LEU A 43 -1.69 -11.63 -7.72
C LEU A 43 -1.28 -10.16 -7.71
N PHE A 44 -1.90 -9.38 -6.81
CA PHE A 44 -1.57 -7.98 -6.58
C PHE A 44 -0.70 -7.84 -5.33
N GLY A 45 0.58 -7.51 -5.53
CA GLY A 45 1.56 -7.30 -4.47
C GLY A 45 1.64 -5.86 -3.99
N ASP A 46 2.48 -5.67 -2.99
CA ASP A 46 2.67 -4.41 -2.29
C ASP A 46 4.16 -4.22 -2.01
N MET A 47 4.69 -3.03 -2.31
CA MET A 47 6.08 -2.68 -2.11
C MET A 47 6.18 -1.36 -1.34
N PRO A 48 6.56 -1.41 -0.05
CA PRO A 48 6.90 -0.23 0.74
C PRO A 48 7.91 0.65 0.03
N ILE A 49 7.77 1.98 0.05
CA ILE A 49 8.79 2.84 -0.57
C ILE A 49 10.13 2.64 0.14
N TYR A 50 10.17 2.67 1.48
CA TYR A 50 11.39 2.54 2.26
C TYR A 50 11.68 1.10 2.68
N VAL A 51 12.92 0.87 3.10
CA VAL A 51 13.38 -0.38 3.74
C VAL A 51 13.75 -0.10 5.19
N ASN A 52 13.77 -1.13 6.04
CA ASN A 52 14.24 -0.98 7.43
C ASN A 52 15.74 -0.66 7.45
N TYR A 53 16.18 0.18 8.40
CA TYR A 53 17.61 0.43 8.64
C TYR A 53 18.38 -0.86 8.93
N ASP A 54 17.83 -1.71 9.81
CA ASP A 54 18.42 -3.01 10.13
C ASP A 54 18.00 -4.05 9.08
N SER A 55 18.57 -3.92 7.88
CA SER A 55 18.28 -4.80 6.74
C SER A 55 19.52 -5.10 5.91
N ALA A 56 19.48 -6.24 5.22
CA ALA A 56 20.49 -6.60 4.23
C ALA A 56 20.55 -5.58 3.08
N ASP A 57 19.43 -4.94 2.74
CA ASP A 57 19.36 -3.89 1.72
C ASP A 57 20.24 -2.69 2.06
N VAL A 58 20.11 -2.18 3.29
CA VAL A 58 20.91 -1.04 3.78
C VAL A 58 22.36 -1.46 4.00
N TRP A 59 22.59 -2.63 4.62
CA TRP A 59 23.94 -3.11 4.89
C TRP A 59 24.77 -3.29 3.61
N THR A 60 24.20 -3.91 2.58
CA THR A 60 24.92 -4.17 1.30
C THR A 60 24.94 -2.97 0.36
N ASN A 61 24.00 -2.04 0.49
CA ASN A 61 23.84 -0.90 -0.42
C ASN A 61 23.85 0.47 0.27
N TYR A 62 24.57 0.60 1.39
CA TYR A 62 24.59 1.79 2.25
C TYR A 62 24.75 3.13 1.50
N LYS A 63 25.43 3.14 0.36
CA LYS A 63 25.65 4.33 -0.49
C LYS A 63 24.37 4.93 -1.07
N PHE A 64 23.29 4.15 -1.18
CA PHE A 64 21.99 4.60 -1.69
C PHE A 64 21.11 5.22 -0.59
N PHE A 65 21.60 5.34 0.63
CA PHE A 65 20.89 5.89 1.78
C PHE A 65 21.68 7.07 2.36
N LYS A 66 20.98 8.02 3.00
CA LYS A 66 21.62 9.16 3.68
C LYS A 66 22.17 8.72 5.05
N LEU A 67 23.36 8.12 5.02
CA LEU A 67 24.06 7.65 6.21
C LEU A 67 25.37 8.41 6.42
N ASP A 68 25.77 8.56 7.68
CA ASP A 68 27.04 9.15 8.07
C ASP A 68 28.24 8.21 7.82
N GLU A 69 29.43 8.67 8.19
CA GLU A 69 30.67 7.89 8.09
C GLU A 69 30.63 6.58 8.92
N ASN A 70 29.85 6.56 10.00
CA ASN A 70 29.63 5.41 10.88
C ASN A 70 28.42 4.55 10.44
N LYS A 71 27.85 4.84 9.27
CA LYS A 71 26.68 4.16 8.68
C LYS A 71 25.38 4.35 9.45
N LYS A 72 25.28 5.36 10.33
CA LYS A 72 24.04 5.72 11.01
C LYS A 72 23.19 6.66 10.12
N PRO A 73 21.86 6.63 10.19
CA PRO A 73 21.01 7.57 9.47
C PRO A 73 21.34 9.01 9.88
N VAL A 74 21.49 9.89 8.89
CA VAL A 74 21.56 11.35 9.11
C VAL A 74 20.14 11.93 9.16
N ALA A 75 19.23 11.32 8.43
CA ALA A 75 17.82 11.64 8.43
C ALA A 75 16.97 10.38 8.21
N VAL A 76 15.74 10.44 8.69
CA VAL A 76 14.77 9.35 8.64
C VAL A 76 13.46 9.80 8.00
N ALA A 77 12.71 8.81 7.52
CA ALA A 77 11.44 9.01 6.86
C ALA A 77 10.29 9.22 7.85
N GLY A 78 9.25 9.88 7.36
CA GLY A 78 8.00 10.10 8.08
C GLY A 78 7.02 10.95 7.27
N THR A 79 6.00 11.46 7.95
CA THR A 79 5.05 12.44 7.40
C THR A 79 4.97 13.67 8.31
N PRO A 80 4.71 14.87 7.77
CA PRO A 80 4.53 16.06 8.59
C PRO A 80 3.29 15.93 9.49
N PRO A 81 3.20 16.79 10.53
CA PRO A 81 1.96 16.98 11.26
C PRO A 81 0.76 17.26 10.36
N ASP A 82 -0.35 16.60 10.67
CA ASP A 82 -1.65 16.83 10.01
C ASP A 82 -2.81 16.78 11.02
N TYR A 83 -4.04 16.84 10.53
CA TYR A 83 -5.24 16.81 11.38
C TYR A 83 -5.42 15.47 12.12
N PHE A 84 -4.85 14.38 11.60
CA PHE A 84 -4.94 13.04 12.18
C PHE A 84 -3.78 12.73 13.13
N ALA A 85 -2.61 13.33 12.91
CA ALA A 85 -1.39 13.15 13.68
C ALA A 85 -0.73 14.51 13.97
N ALA A 86 -1.00 15.08 15.15
CA ALA A 86 -0.51 16.42 15.54
C ALA A 86 1.03 16.53 15.63
N ASP A 87 1.73 15.40 15.79
CA ASP A 87 3.19 15.34 15.82
C ASP A 87 3.80 14.79 14.52
N GLY A 88 2.95 14.56 13.52
CA GLY A 88 3.27 13.80 12.32
C GLY A 88 3.54 12.34 12.64
N GLN A 89 4.10 11.60 11.67
CA GLN A 89 4.49 10.20 11.88
C GLN A 89 5.98 10.06 11.67
N LEU A 90 6.68 9.51 12.67
CA LEU A 90 8.10 9.19 12.59
C LEU A 90 8.26 7.70 12.32
N TRP A 91 8.61 7.33 11.09
CA TRP A 91 8.73 5.93 10.68
C TRP A 91 10.10 5.33 10.98
N GLY A 92 11.15 6.17 11.00
CA GLY A 92 12.50 5.76 11.40
C GLY A 92 13.31 5.06 10.30
N ASN A 93 12.74 4.82 9.12
CA ASN A 93 13.48 4.29 7.98
C ASN A 93 14.54 5.27 7.48
N PRO A 94 15.71 4.83 7.00
CA PRO A 94 16.68 5.72 6.38
C PRO A 94 16.14 6.22 5.04
N VAL A 95 16.25 7.52 4.80
CA VAL A 95 15.88 8.12 3.50
C VAL A 95 16.93 7.83 2.42
N TYR A 96 16.49 7.88 1.17
CA TYR A 96 17.35 7.62 0.02
C TYR A 96 18.32 8.76 -0.27
N ASN A 97 19.53 8.39 -0.71
CA ASN A 97 20.41 9.29 -1.43
C ASN A 97 20.06 9.24 -2.92
N TRP A 98 19.03 9.98 -3.31
CA TRP A 98 18.51 9.99 -4.67
C TRP A 98 19.53 10.42 -5.73
N GLU A 99 20.45 11.33 -5.39
CA GLU A 99 21.53 11.73 -6.31
C GLU A 99 22.44 10.55 -6.67
N VAL A 100 22.77 9.69 -5.70
CA VAL A 100 23.61 8.50 -5.94
C VAL A 100 22.83 7.43 -6.70
N LEU A 101 21.54 7.28 -6.42
CA LEU A 101 20.66 6.38 -7.17
C LEU A 101 20.56 6.80 -8.65
N GLU A 102 20.35 8.09 -8.91
CA GLU A 102 20.27 8.65 -10.26
C GLU A 102 21.58 8.48 -11.04
N LYS A 103 22.73 8.72 -10.39
CA LYS A 103 24.07 8.49 -10.99
C LYS A 103 24.30 7.04 -11.43
N ASP A 104 23.66 6.07 -10.79
CA ASP A 104 23.72 4.65 -11.19
C ASP A 104 22.49 4.21 -12.00
N ASN A 105 21.74 5.17 -12.57
CA ASN A 105 20.53 4.96 -13.37
C ASN A 105 19.49 4.08 -12.66
N PHE A 106 19.33 4.30 -11.34
CA PHE A 106 18.35 3.65 -10.48
C PHE A 106 18.43 2.11 -10.46
N LYS A 107 19.58 1.51 -10.80
CA LYS A 107 19.74 0.05 -10.92
C LYS A 107 19.25 -0.75 -9.70
N TRP A 108 19.45 -0.23 -8.49
CA TRP A 108 18.99 -0.89 -7.27
C TRP A 108 17.45 -0.98 -7.22
N TRP A 109 16.77 0.14 -7.48
CA TRP A 109 15.31 0.17 -7.58
C TRP A 109 14.77 -0.68 -8.72
N LEU A 110 15.39 -0.64 -9.89
CA LEU A 110 14.98 -1.47 -11.03
C LEU A 110 15.10 -2.97 -10.70
N LYS A 111 16.15 -3.39 -9.96
CA LYS A 111 16.27 -4.77 -9.48
C LYS A 111 15.18 -5.13 -8.48
N ARG A 112 14.84 -4.21 -7.57
CA ARG A 112 13.79 -4.39 -6.56
C ARG A 112 12.41 -4.55 -7.23
N LEU A 113 12.09 -3.71 -8.20
CA LEU A 113 10.87 -3.82 -9.02
C LEU A 113 10.86 -5.12 -9.82
N ALA A 114 11.95 -5.45 -10.52
CA ALA A 114 12.06 -6.69 -11.28
C ALA A 114 11.87 -7.94 -10.40
N HIS A 115 12.30 -7.90 -9.14
CA HIS A 115 12.07 -8.99 -8.20
C HIS A 115 10.58 -9.10 -7.84
N ASN A 116 9.92 -7.99 -7.49
CA ASN A 116 8.50 -7.99 -7.14
C ASN A 116 7.59 -8.42 -8.31
N ILE A 117 7.90 -8.01 -9.54
CA ILE A 117 7.15 -8.43 -10.74
C ILE A 117 7.31 -9.94 -11.04
N LYS A 118 8.34 -10.61 -10.49
CA LYS A 118 8.38 -12.09 -10.54
C LYS A 118 7.38 -12.70 -9.57
N LEU A 119 7.20 -12.08 -8.40
CA LEU A 119 6.31 -12.55 -7.35
C LEU A 119 4.83 -12.23 -7.64
N PHE A 120 4.55 -11.09 -8.27
CA PHE A 120 3.20 -10.56 -8.45
C PHE A 120 2.95 -10.17 -9.91
N ASP A 121 1.70 -10.05 -10.31
CA ASP A 121 1.30 -9.61 -11.66
C ASP A 121 1.04 -8.10 -11.70
N LEU A 122 0.77 -7.51 -10.54
CA LEU A 122 0.59 -6.07 -10.31
C LEU A 122 1.27 -5.71 -8.98
N VAL A 123 1.86 -4.53 -8.85
CA VAL A 123 2.57 -4.11 -7.62
C VAL A 123 2.12 -2.72 -7.18
N ARG A 124 1.63 -2.59 -5.95
CA ARG A 124 1.36 -1.29 -5.35
C ARG A 124 2.68 -0.65 -4.94
N LEU A 125 2.92 0.59 -5.36
CA LEU A 125 3.97 1.44 -4.83
C LEU A 125 3.40 2.24 -3.67
N ASP A 126 3.72 1.79 -2.47
CA ASP A 126 3.36 2.44 -1.22
C ASP A 126 3.98 3.83 -1.09
N HIS A 127 3.28 4.76 -0.46
CA HIS A 127 3.71 6.14 -0.23
C HIS A 127 4.28 6.80 -1.49
N PHE A 128 3.50 6.80 -2.57
CA PHE A 128 3.97 7.21 -3.89
C PHE A 128 4.51 8.64 -3.93
N LEU A 129 3.96 9.51 -3.08
CA LEU A 129 4.41 10.89 -2.94
C LEU A 129 5.92 10.98 -2.74
N GLY A 130 6.53 10.03 -2.02
CA GLY A 130 7.96 10.01 -1.73
C GLY A 130 8.88 9.85 -2.95
N PHE A 131 8.35 9.46 -4.12
CA PHE A 131 9.08 9.49 -5.40
C PHE A 131 9.13 10.89 -6.03
N ILE A 132 8.29 11.81 -5.56
CA ILE A 132 8.18 13.19 -6.04
C ILE A 132 8.76 14.14 -4.98
N ASN A 133 8.16 14.14 -3.79
CA ASN A 133 8.65 14.86 -2.62
C ASN A 133 8.52 13.95 -1.41
N TYR A 134 9.62 13.76 -0.68
CA TYR A 134 9.61 12.99 0.57
C TYR A 134 9.91 13.92 1.75
N TYR A 135 9.39 13.54 2.91
CA TYR A 135 9.58 14.29 4.13
C TYR A 135 10.75 13.71 4.92
N GLU A 136 11.77 14.53 5.10
CA GLU A 136 13.06 14.17 5.70
C GLU A 136 13.17 14.76 7.09
N ILE A 137 13.24 13.90 8.11
CA ILE A 137 13.31 14.28 9.52
C ILE A 137 14.74 14.05 10.02
N PRO A 138 15.39 15.03 10.68
CA PRO A 138 16.72 14.82 11.27
C PRO A 138 16.76 13.59 12.19
N ALA A 139 17.78 12.74 12.02
CA ALA A 139 17.91 11.57 12.87
C ALA A 139 18.18 11.98 14.33
N GLY A 140 17.45 11.36 15.25
CA GLY A 140 17.52 11.67 16.69
C GLY A 140 16.34 12.49 17.20
N ASP A 141 15.51 13.05 16.31
CA ASP A 141 14.25 13.68 16.70
C ASP A 141 13.26 12.65 17.26
N GLU A 142 12.50 13.05 18.28
CA GLU A 142 11.44 12.21 18.88
C GLU A 142 10.11 12.29 18.11
N THR A 143 9.96 13.29 17.23
CA THR A 143 8.73 13.54 16.44
C THR A 143 9.06 13.97 15.02
N ALA A 144 8.06 14.03 14.14
CA ALA A 144 8.25 14.45 12.75
C ALA A 144 8.17 15.98 12.55
N LYS A 145 8.03 16.78 13.61
CA LYS A 145 7.76 18.23 13.49
C LYS A 145 8.85 19.03 12.80
N ASN A 146 10.12 18.64 12.95
CA ASN A 146 11.24 19.42 12.40
C ASN A 146 11.73 18.89 11.04
N GLY A 147 10.95 18.03 10.40
CA GLY A 147 11.27 17.56 9.06
C GLY A 147 11.09 18.63 7.98
N ILE A 148 11.64 18.36 6.80
CA ILE A 148 11.52 19.21 5.63
C ILE A 148 11.10 18.40 4.40
N TRP A 149 10.37 19.03 3.49
CA TRP A 149 10.11 18.43 2.19
C TRP A 149 11.35 18.53 1.30
N VAL A 150 11.74 17.40 0.71
CA VAL A 150 12.86 17.28 -0.21
C VAL A 150 12.38 16.66 -1.52
N ASN A 151 12.77 17.26 -2.64
CA ASN A 151 12.40 16.77 -3.96
C ASN A 151 13.21 15.50 -4.31
N ALA A 152 12.53 14.52 -4.89
CA ALA A 152 13.12 13.34 -5.51
C ALA A 152 13.13 13.49 -7.05
N PRO A 153 14.03 12.79 -7.77
CA PRO A 153 14.14 12.89 -9.24
C PRO A 153 13.06 12.06 -9.94
N ALA A 154 11.79 12.38 -9.71
CA ALA A 154 10.63 11.62 -10.16
C ALA A 154 10.65 11.34 -11.68
N GLU A 155 10.88 12.37 -12.49
CA GLU A 155 10.91 12.26 -13.95
C GLU A 155 11.99 11.29 -14.43
N SER A 156 13.24 11.47 -13.96
CA SER A 156 14.35 10.59 -14.30
C SER A 156 14.09 9.14 -13.85
N PHE A 157 13.56 8.98 -12.64
CA PHE A 157 13.22 7.68 -12.09
C PHE A 157 12.15 6.97 -12.94
N PHE A 158 11.03 7.64 -13.22
CA PHE A 158 9.93 7.07 -14.00
C PHE A 158 10.30 6.83 -15.46
N ALA A 159 11.16 7.66 -16.05
CA ALA A 159 11.72 7.37 -17.37
C ALA A 159 12.52 6.06 -17.36
N ALA A 160 13.37 5.84 -16.36
CA ALA A 160 14.12 4.59 -16.22
C ALA A 160 13.21 3.38 -15.96
N VAL A 161 12.16 3.53 -15.14
CA VAL A 161 11.19 2.47 -14.89
C VAL A 161 10.41 2.12 -16.16
N LYS A 162 9.85 3.11 -16.87
CA LYS A 162 9.13 2.89 -18.14
C LYS A 162 10.02 2.25 -19.21
N GLN A 163 11.30 2.62 -19.27
CA GLN A 163 12.26 2.00 -20.17
C GLN A 163 12.52 0.52 -19.83
N ALA A 164 12.62 0.20 -18.54
CA ALA A 164 12.88 -1.17 -18.08
C ALA A 164 11.62 -2.07 -18.11
N PHE A 165 10.45 -1.49 -17.88
CA PHE A 165 9.15 -2.16 -17.79
C PHE A 165 8.08 -1.41 -18.60
N PRO A 166 8.01 -1.61 -19.92
CA PRO A 166 7.08 -0.87 -20.78
C PRO A 166 5.60 -1.04 -20.40
N GLU A 167 5.21 -2.23 -19.95
CA GLU A 167 3.84 -2.54 -19.50
C GLU A 167 3.52 -1.96 -18.11
N LEU A 168 4.54 -1.52 -17.37
CA LEU A 168 4.46 -0.83 -16.08
C LEU A 168 3.34 -1.36 -15.15
N PRO A 169 3.42 -2.60 -14.64
CA PRO A 169 2.36 -3.22 -13.83
C PRO A 169 2.37 -2.67 -12.40
N ILE A 170 2.16 -1.37 -12.24
CA ILE A 170 2.16 -0.68 -10.95
C ILE A 170 0.84 0.05 -10.70
N ILE A 171 0.44 0.06 -9.43
CA ILE A 171 -0.57 0.96 -8.88
C ILE A 171 0.12 1.91 -7.93
N VAL A 172 -0.25 3.18 -7.91
CA VAL A 172 0.33 4.16 -7.01
C VAL A 172 -0.56 4.35 -5.79
N GLU A 173 0.01 4.25 -4.60
CA GLU A 173 -0.67 4.67 -3.37
C GLU A 173 -0.58 6.20 -3.27
N ASP A 174 -1.66 6.86 -3.68
CA ASP A 174 -1.81 8.32 -3.77
C ASP A 174 -2.81 8.86 -2.73
N LEU A 175 -2.83 8.28 -1.52
CA LEU A 175 -3.71 8.73 -0.45
C LEU A 175 -3.09 9.90 0.33
N GLY A 176 -3.91 10.52 1.18
CA GLY A 176 -3.54 11.70 1.96
C GLY A 176 -3.66 13.01 1.17
N THR A 177 -2.99 14.05 1.68
CA THR A 177 -3.03 15.38 1.08
C THR A 177 -2.03 15.48 -0.07
N LEU A 178 -2.53 15.39 -1.30
CA LEU A 178 -1.71 15.51 -2.51
C LEU A 178 -1.46 16.98 -2.87
N SER A 179 -0.21 17.31 -3.20
CA SER A 179 0.10 18.61 -3.80
C SER A 179 -0.30 18.62 -5.29
N PRO A 180 -0.58 19.80 -5.89
CA PRO A 180 -0.86 19.91 -7.32
C PRO A 180 0.20 19.24 -8.21
N ALA A 181 1.48 19.35 -7.83
CA ALA A 181 2.58 18.72 -8.57
C ALA A 181 2.49 17.19 -8.57
N VAL A 182 2.01 16.57 -7.48
CA VAL A 182 1.81 15.11 -7.42
C VAL A 182 0.65 14.70 -8.32
N ILE A 183 -0.45 15.43 -8.26
CA ILE A 183 -1.64 15.19 -9.09
C ILE A 183 -1.27 15.31 -10.58
N ASP A 184 -0.55 16.38 -10.95
CA ASP A 184 -0.10 16.62 -12.31
C ASP A 184 0.83 15.50 -12.81
N PHE A 185 1.73 15.01 -11.96
CA PHE A 185 2.62 13.90 -12.29
C PHE A 185 1.85 12.60 -12.55
N ILE A 186 0.94 12.23 -11.65
CA ILE A 186 0.11 11.02 -11.80
C ILE A 186 -0.71 11.09 -13.10
N ASN A 187 -1.33 12.24 -13.37
CA ASN A 187 -2.13 12.46 -14.57
C ASN A 187 -1.28 12.42 -15.85
N HIS A 188 -0.12 13.09 -15.86
CA HIS A 188 0.80 13.12 -17.00
C HIS A 188 1.29 11.72 -17.37
N HIS A 189 1.64 10.92 -16.36
CA HIS A 189 2.13 9.56 -16.55
C HIS A 189 1.03 8.51 -16.68
N GLN A 190 -0.25 8.90 -16.52
CA GLN A 190 -1.43 8.04 -16.51
C GLN A 190 -1.29 6.87 -15.51
N LEU A 191 -0.79 7.17 -14.31
CA LEU A 191 -0.60 6.16 -13.28
C LEU A 191 -1.93 5.87 -12.58
N PRO A 192 -2.34 4.60 -12.45
CA PRO A 192 -3.57 4.26 -11.74
C PRO A 192 -3.40 4.48 -10.23
N GLY A 193 -4.21 5.38 -9.69
CA GLY A 193 -4.27 5.67 -8.25
C GLY A 193 -5.33 4.88 -7.50
N MET A 194 -5.47 5.14 -6.22
CA MET A 194 -6.40 4.49 -5.31
C MET A 194 -7.62 5.36 -5.00
N LYS A 195 -8.74 4.72 -4.72
CA LYS A 195 -9.97 5.35 -4.23
C LYS A 195 -10.50 4.57 -3.04
N VAL A 196 -10.51 5.17 -1.84
CA VAL A 196 -10.94 4.49 -0.60
C VAL A 196 -12.24 5.10 -0.10
N LEU A 197 -13.33 4.33 -0.15
CA LEU A 197 -14.68 4.84 0.13
C LEU A 197 -14.86 5.36 1.55
N GLN A 198 -14.14 4.84 2.56
CA GLN A 198 -14.20 5.40 3.92
C GLN A 198 -13.81 6.89 4.00
N PHE A 199 -13.08 7.41 3.00
CA PHE A 199 -12.70 8.82 2.92
C PHE A 199 -13.68 9.68 2.12
N ALA A 200 -14.75 9.09 1.55
CA ALA A 200 -15.62 9.76 0.59
C ALA A 200 -16.66 10.70 1.21
N PHE A 201 -17.08 10.43 2.45
CA PHE A 201 -18.32 11.00 3.00
C PHE A 201 -18.13 12.19 3.95
N GLY A 202 -16.95 12.81 3.94
CA GLY A 202 -16.60 13.98 4.75
C GLY A 202 -17.35 15.27 4.39
N ASP A 203 -16.88 16.42 4.88
CA ASP A 203 -17.61 17.69 4.79
C ASP A 203 -17.64 18.28 3.36
N ASP A 204 -16.55 18.15 2.58
CA ASP A 204 -16.52 18.58 1.17
C ASP A 204 -16.86 17.43 0.21
N MET A 205 -18.13 17.08 0.14
CA MET A 205 -18.62 16.04 -0.76
C MET A 205 -18.47 16.41 -2.24
N LYS A 206 -18.49 17.69 -2.63
CA LYS A 206 -18.60 18.05 -4.05
C LYS A 206 -17.34 17.71 -4.83
N GLN A 207 -16.17 17.92 -4.21
CA GLN A 207 -14.87 17.71 -4.87
C GLN A 207 -14.15 16.47 -4.35
N ASN A 208 -14.76 15.69 -3.46
CA ASN A 208 -14.11 14.53 -2.88
C ASN A 208 -13.79 13.47 -3.95
N PRO A 209 -12.52 13.19 -4.24
CA PRO A 209 -12.14 12.25 -5.29
C PRO A 209 -12.53 10.80 -4.96
N TYR A 210 -12.86 10.51 -3.69
CA TYR A 210 -13.22 9.17 -3.22
C TYR A 210 -14.71 8.85 -3.38
N LEU A 211 -15.52 9.78 -3.87
CA LEU A 211 -16.93 9.50 -4.18
C LEU A 211 -17.08 8.76 -5.51
N PRO A 212 -17.97 7.75 -5.60
CA PRO A 212 -18.11 6.92 -6.79
C PRO A 212 -18.32 7.68 -8.12
N HIS A 213 -19.06 8.79 -8.12
CA HIS A 213 -19.29 9.59 -9.33
C HIS A 213 -18.07 10.41 -9.79
N ASN A 214 -17.07 10.58 -8.92
CA ASN A 214 -15.79 11.24 -9.23
C ASN A 214 -14.69 10.23 -9.57
N HIS A 215 -14.96 8.93 -9.50
CA HIS A 215 -14.01 7.90 -9.88
C HIS A 215 -13.74 7.91 -11.40
N ILE A 216 -12.56 7.43 -11.78
CA ILE A 216 -12.14 7.23 -13.16
C ILE A 216 -11.83 5.75 -13.40
N ARG A 217 -11.76 5.34 -14.67
CA ARG A 217 -11.44 3.97 -15.08
C ARG A 217 -10.06 3.52 -14.57
N ASN A 218 -9.02 4.29 -14.89
CA ASN A 218 -7.62 4.03 -14.52
C ASN A 218 -7.37 4.26 -13.02
N ALA A 219 -8.00 3.47 -12.17
CA ALA A 219 -7.92 3.53 -10.72
C ALA A 219 -8.28 2.19 -10.09
N VAL A 220 -7.94 2.04 -8.81
CA VAL A 220 -8.33 0.92 -7.97
C VAL A 220 -9.22 1.43 -6.84
N VAL A 221 -10.46 0.93 -6.77
CA VAL A 221 -11.39 1.26 -5.68
C VAL A 221 -11.32 0.22 -4.56
N TYR A 222 -11.36 0.72 -3.32
CA TYR A 222 -11.39 -0.04 -2.08
C TYR A 222 -12.56 0.45 -1.24
N THR A 223 -13.17 -0.45 -0.47
CA THR A 223 -14.00 -0.01 0.68
C THR A 223 -13.09 0.59 1.75
N ALA A 224 -12.06 -0.18 2.11
CA ALA A 224 -11.06 0.11 3.11
C ALA A 224 -9.73 -0.57 2.72
N THR A 225 -8.61 -0.07 3.22
CA THR A 225 -7.29 -0.73 3.12
C THR A 225 -6.99 -1.53 4.39
N HIS A 226 -5.78 -2.08 4.52
CA HIS A 226 -5.35 -2.76 5.75
C HIS A 226 -5.05 -1.80 6.91
N ASP A 227 -4.80 -0.52 6.63
CA ASP A 227 -4.56 0.54 7.62
C ASP A 227 -5.84 1.17 8.16
N ASN A 228 -6.92 1.01 7.41
CA ASN A 228 -8.25 1.45 7.81
C ASN A 228 -8.85 0.48 8.83
N ASN A 229 -9.83 0.96 9.59
CA ASN A 229 -10.74 0.09 10.31
C ASN A 229 -11.58 -0.73 9.31
N THR A 230 -12.25 -1.79 9.75
CA THR A 230 -13.29 -2.41 8.91
C THR A 230 -14.39 -1.37 8.66
N SER A 231 -15.13 -1.48 7.57
CA SER A 231 -16.18 -0.51 7.25
C SER A 231 -17.26 -0.46 8.33
N LYS A 232 -17.54 -1.59 8.98
CA LYS A 232 -18.41 -1.65 10.16
C LYS A 232 -17.78 -1.00 11.39
N GLY A 233 -16.51 -1.27 11.68
CA GLY A 233 -15.80 -0.66 12.80
C GLY A 233 -15.72 0.86 12.66
N TRP A 234 -15.37 1.33 11.46
CA TRP A 234 -15.38 2.75 11.12
C TRP A 234 -16.76 3.37 11.39
N TRP A 235 -17.84 2.76 10.87
CA TRP A 235 -19.21 3.21 11.10
C TRP A 235 -19.57 3.28 12.60
N GLN A 236 -19.19 2.27 13.38
CA GLN A 236 -19.56 2.19 14.78
C GLN A 236 -18.80 3.18 15.66
N THR A 237 -17.50 3.40 15.39
CA THR A 237 -16.61 4.06 16.36
C THR A 237 -15.86 5.29 15.86
N GLU A 238 -15.76 5.49 14.54
CA GLU A 238 -14.90 6.54 13.96
C GLU A 238 -15.68 7.58 13.13
N ALA A 239 -16.72 7.15 12.41
CA ALA A 239 -17.51 8.01 11.55
C ALA A 239 -18.31 9.06 12.35
N ARG A 240 -18.23 10.32 11.93
CA ARG A 240 -19.02 11.43 12.47
C ARG A 240 -20.48 11.33 12.02
N ASP A 241 -21.41 11.91 12.77
CA ASP A 241 -22.83 11.92 12.40
C ASP A 241 -23.09 12.58 11.03
N SER A 242 -22.30 13.58 10.65
CA SER A 242 -22.36 14.19 9.31
C SER A 242 -21.95 13.20 8.22
N GLU A 243 -20.89 12.42 8.44
CA GLU A 243 -20.42 11.39 7.49
C GLU A 243 -21.43 10.26 7.34
N LYS A 244 -22.04 9.83 8.45
CA LYS A 244 -23.11 8.84 8.44
C LYS A 244 -24.34 9.31 7.66
N SER A 245 -24.73 10.57 7.89
CA SER A 245 -25.85 11.20 7.18
C SER A 245 -25.54 11.35 5.69
N ASN A 246 -24.33 11.79 5.34
CA ASN A 246 -23.88 11.92 3.95
C ASN A 246 -23.86 10.58 3.24
N PHE A 247 -23.36 9.52 3.90
CA PHE A 247 -23.35 8.16 3.35
C PHE A 247 -24.77 7.66 3.06
N GLY A 248 -25.68 7.76 4.04
CA GLY A 248 -27.08 7.35 3.85
C GLY A 248 -27.81 8.13 2.76
N ASN A 249 -27.62 9.46 2.72
CA ASN A 249 -28.20 10.31 1.67
C ASN A 249 -27.63 9.99 0.29
N TYR A 250 -26.33 9.69 0.19
CA TYR A 250 -25.69 9.33 -1.08
C TYR A 250 -26.13 7.95 -1.56
N ALA A 251 -26.29 7.00 -0.64
CA ALA A 251 -26.83 5.67 -0.91
C ALA A 251 -28.33 5.68 -1.24
N ASP A 252 -29.04 6.75 -0.85
CA ASP A 252 -30.51 6.82 -0.80
C ASP A 252 -31.10 5.66 0.03
N LEU A 253 -30.47 5.36 1.17
CA LEU A 253 -30.81 4.26 2.05
C LEU A 253 -30.72 4.65 3.53
N TRP A 254 -31.55 4.00 4.35
CA TRP A 254 -31.32 3.96 5.79
C TRP A 254 -30.18 2.99 6.07
N ILE A 255 -29.06 3.50 6.57
CA ILE A 255 -27.87 2.71 6.88
C ILE A 255 -27.79 2.42 8.38
N ASP A 256 -27.49 1.16 8.72
CA ASP A 256 -27.24 0.69 10.07
C ASP A 256 -26.11 -0.36 10.10
N ASP A 257 -25.82 -0.88 11.29
CA ASP A 257 -24.77 -1.89 11.52
C ASP A 257 -24.98 -3.20 10.75
N ALA A 258 -26.19 -3.47 10.27
CA ALA A 258 -26.52 -4.70 9.54
C ALA A 258 -26.26 -4.58 8.04
N ASN A 259 -26.33 -3.38 7.46
CA ASN A 259 -26.21 -3.17 6.01
C ASN A 259 -25.01 -2.32 5.57
N VAL A 260 -24.32 -1.62 6.49
CA VAL A 260 -23.24 -0.69 6.14
C VAL A 260 -22.12 -1.32 5.30
N THR A 261 -21.66 -2.52 5.66
CA THR A 261 -20.59 -3.20 4.91
C THR A 261 -21.03 -3.64 3.51
N ASP A 262 -22.31 -4.02 3.39
CA ASP A 262 -22.89 -4.50 2.16
C ASP A 262 -23.04 -3.34 1.17
N GLU A 263 -23.41 -2.17 1.68
CA GLU A 263 -23.52 -0.97 0.87
C GLU A 263 -22.14 -0.43 0.47
N PHE A 264 -21.14 -0.44 1.36
CA PHE A 264 -19.75 -0.14 0.97
C PHE A 264 -19.26 -1.06 -0.15
N CYS A 265 -19.43 -2.38 0.01
CA CYS A 265 -19.04 -3.35 -1.02
C CYS A 265 -19.79 -3.11 -2.34
N ARG A 266 -21.09 -2.78 -2.27
CA ARG A 266 -21.90 -2.48 -3.46
C ARG A 266 -21.43 -1.23 -4.18
N MET A 267 -21.22 -0.14 -3.46
CA MET A 267 -20.70 1.11 -4.04
C MET A 267 -19.33 0.90 -4.69
N ALA A 268 -18.44 0.14 -4.04
CA ALA A 268 -17.12 -0.17 -4.60
C ALA A 268 -17.25 -1.00 -5.89
N MET A 269 -18.11 -2.03 -5.89
CA MET A 269 -18.32 -2.88 -7.06
C MET A 269 -19.04 -2.13 -8.20
N TYR A 270 -19.84 -1.10 -7.93
CA TYR A 270 -20.49 -0.27 -8.95
C TYR A 270 -19.65 0.92 -9.44
N SER A 271 -18.51 1.18 -8.80
CA SER A 271 -17.54 2.15 -9.28
C SER A 271 -17.13 1.90 -10.73
N VAL A 272 -16.83 2.97 -11.46
CA VAL A 272 -16.25 2.88 -12.82
C VAL A 272 -14.78 2.44 -12.82
N ALA A 273 -14.11 2.38 -11.66
CA ALA A 273 -12.72 1.95 -11.55
C ALA A 273 -12.50 0.54 -12.12
N ASP A 274 -11.41 0.36 -12.88
CA ASP A 274 -11.10 -0.88 -13.59
C ASP A 274 -10.84 -2.04 -12.60
N ILE A 275 -10.30 -1.74 -11.42
CA ILE A 275 -10.07 -2.73 -10.37
C ILE A 275 -10.87 -2.36 -9.11
N CYS A 276 -11.54 -3.33 -8.52
CA CYS A 276 -12.19 -3.23 -7.21
C CYS A 276 -11.58 -4.27 -6.27
N ILE A 277 -11.12 -3.82 -5.10
CA ILE A 277 -10.54 -4.66 -4.06
C ILE A 277 -11.37 -4.52 -2.79
N LEU A 278 -11.87 -5.64 -2.27
CA LEU A 278 -12.66 -5.69 -1.06
C LEU A 278 -11.88 -6.47 0.01
N PRO A 279 -11.60 -5.89 1.19
CA PRO A 279 -11.08 -6.64 2.32
C PRO A 279 -12.04 -7.76 2.70
N MET A 280 -11.50 -8.93 3.06
CA MET A 280 -12.32 -10.08 3.47
C MET A 280 -13.19 -9.75 4.69
N GLN A 281 -12.71 -8.88 5.58
CA GLN A 281 -13.45 -8.40 6.74
C GLN A 281 -14.77 -7.70 6.35
N ASP A 282 -14.76 -6.90 5.28
CA ASP A 282 -15.95 -6.19 4.81
C ASP A 282 -16.91 -7.14 4.09
N ILE A 283 -16.40 -8.08 3.29
CA ILE A 283 -17.21 -9.14 2.67
C ILE A 283 -18.00 -9.91 3.74
N LEU A 284 -17.34 -10.21 4.86
CA LEU A 284 -17.87 -10.96 6.00
C LEU A 284 -18.65 -10.09 7.01
N GLY A 285 -18.67 -8.77 6.87
CA GLY A 285 -19.40 -7.87 7.77
C GLY A 285 -18.81 -7.77 9.18
N LEU A 286 -17.49 -7.94 9.34
CA LEU A 286 -16.81 -7.97 10.64
C LEU A 286 -16.59 -6.55 11.21
N ASP A 287 -16.62 -6.42 12.53
CA ASP A 287 -16.39 -5.17 13.26
C ASP A 287 -14.90 -4.87 13.49
N ALA A 288 -14.60 -3.86 14.30
CA ALA A 288 -13.26 -3.39 14.60
C ALA A 288 -12.32 -4.45 15.21
N SER A 289 -12.86 -5.55 15.77
CA SER A 289 -12.03 -6.67 16.26
C SER A 289 -11.26 -7.39 15.14
N ALA A 290 -11.67 -7.18 13.88
CA ALA A 290 -11.02 -7.74 12.70
C ALA A 290 -10.08 -6.77 11.98
N ARG A 291 -9.84 -5.57 12.53
CA ARG A 291 -8.91 -4.58 11.96
C ARG A 291 -7.50 -5.18 11.84
N MET A 292 -6.87 -4.97 10.69
CA MET A 292 -5.55 -5.55 10.40
C MET A 292 -4.42 -4.74 11.02
N ASN A 293 -4.43 -3.41 10.83
CA ASN A 293 -3.41 -2.52 11.33
C ASN A 293 -4.03 -1.22 11.86
N VAL A 294 -3.44 -0.68 12.93
CA VAL A 294 -3.66 0.69 13.40
C VAL A 294 -2.35 1.46 13.19
N PRO A 295 -2.28 2.37 12.20
CA PRO A 295 -1.10 3.17 11.94
C PRO A 295 -0.61 3.91 13.20
N GLY A 296 0.70 3.93 13.40
CA GLY A 296 1.33 4.56 14.58
C GLY A 296 1.37 3.70 15.85
N ILE A 297 0.76 2.51 15.86
CA ILE A 297 0.83 1.57 16.99
C ILE A 297 1.83 0.44 16.66
N GLY A 298 2.79 0.18 17.55
CA GLY A 298 3.86 -0.80 17.32
C GLY A 298 3.50 -2.27 17.62
N GLU A 299 2.46 -2.52 18.42
CA GLU A 299 2.08 -3.86 18.88
C GLU A 299 0.59 -4.17 18.58
N GLY A 300 0.24 -5.46 18.47
CA GLY A 300 -1.14 -5.91 18.30
C GLY A 300 -1.67 -5.98 16.85
N ASN A 301 -0.91 -5.44 15.89
CA ASN A 301 -1.26 -5.44 14.47
C ASN A 301 -0.92 -6.76 13.76
N TRP A 302 -1.41 -6.93 12.53
CA TRP A 302 -1.10 -8.03 11.60
C TRP A 302 -1.47 -9.44 12.11
N SER A 303 -2.41 -9.50 13.06
CA SER A 303 -2.75 -10.72 13.78
C SER A 303 -4.10 -11.32 13.39
N TRP A 304 -4.96 -10.57 12.69
CA TRP A 304 -6.26 -11.08 12.23
C TRP A 304 -6.06 -12.24 11.24
N ARG A 305 -6.90 -13.28 11.38
CA ARG A 305 -6.87 -14.47 10.53
C ARG A 305 -8.29 -14.86 10.13
N LEU A 306 -8.43 -15.26 8.87
CA LEU A 306 -9.67 -15.83 8.36
C LEU A 306 -9.94 -17.18 9.02
N ASP A 307 -11.12 -17.33 9.61
CA ASP A 307 -11.64 -18.63 10.04
C ASP A 307 -12.42 -19.28 8.89
N GLY A 308 -12.08 -20.53 8.56
CA GLY A 308 -12.72 -21.27 7.46
C GLY A 308 -14.25 -21.41 7.63
N ARG A 309 -14.77 -21.32 8.85
CA ARG A 309 -16.22 -21.34 9.12
C ARG A 309 -16.98 -20.14 8.53
N TRP A 310 -16.29 -19.04 8.26
CA TRP A 310 -16.86 -17.87 7.60
C TRP A 310 -17.03 -18.04 6.10
N LEU A 311 -16.33 -19.01 5.48
CA LEU A 311 -16.47 -19.38 4.08
C LEU A 311 -17.60 -20.42 3.92
N ASN A 312 -18.84 -19.95 3.97
CA ASN A 312 -20.04 -20.78 3.83
C ASN A 312 -20.87 -20.32 2.63
N ASP A 313 -21.92 -21.07 2.31
CA ASP A 313 -22.75 -20.80 1.13
C ASP A 313 -23.34 -19.39 1.13
N TRP A 314 -23.63 -18.81 2.29
CA TRP A 314 -24.16 -17.46 2.37
C TRP A 314 -23.12 -16.41 1.92
N SER A 315 -21.90 -16.44 2.49
CA SER A 315 -20.86 -15.45 2.16
C SER A 315 -20.38 -15.60 0.71
N LEU A 316 -20.26 -16.84 0.22
CA LEU A 316 -19.92 -17.13 -1.17
C LEU A 316 -21.00 -16.66 -2.15
N ASN A 317 -22.29 -16.94 -1.86
CA ASN A 317 -23.39 -16.49 -2.71
C ASN A 317 -23.55 -14.98 -2.72
N LYS A 318 -23.31 -14.31 -1.57
CA LYS A 318 -23.32 -12.85 -1.48
C LYS A 318 -22.28 -12.23 -2.41
N LEU A 319 -21.02 -12.68 -2.33
CA LEU A 319 -19.94 -12.18 -3.20
C LEU A 319 -20.21 -12.51 -4.68
N ARG A 320 -20.66 -13.73 -4.99
CA ARG A 320 -21.03 -14.14 -6.35
C ARG A 320 -22.11 -13.25 -6.93
N THR A 321 -23.20 -13.04 -6.19
CA THR A 321 -24.32 -12.19 -6.61
C THR A 321 -23.82 -10.78 -6.89
N LEU A 322 -23.04 -10.23 -5.97
CA LEU A 322 -22.50 -8.87 -6.12
C LEU A 322 -21.61 -8.73 -7.35
N THR A 323 -20.76 -9.71 -7.60
CA THR A 323 -19.88 -9.77 -8.77
C THR A 323 -20.68 -9.84 -10.08
N GLN A 324 -21.74 -10.64 -10.13
CA GLN A 324 -22.61 -10.76 -11.31
C GLN A 324 -23.39 -9.48 -11.60
N VAL A 325 -24.04 -8.89 -10.61
CA VAL A 325 -24.87 -7.68 -10.82
C VAL A 325 -24.03 -6.45 -11.15
N SER A 326 -22.75 -6.42 -10.75
CA SER A 326 -21.80 -5.36 -11.09
C SER A 326 -21.05 -5.60 -12.40
N SER A 327 -21.29 -6.72 -13.10
CA SER A 327 -20.55 -7.12 -14.31
C SER A 327 -19.03 -7.13 -14.10
N ARG A 328 -18.60 -7.58 -12.91
CA ARG A 328 -17.18 -7.79 -12.55
C ARG A 328 -16.77 -9.27 -12.60
N ASN A 329 -17.65 -10.14 -13.09
CA ASN A 329 -17.30 -11.49 -13.50
C ASN A 329 -16.67 -11.47 -14.89
N SER A 330 -15.82 -12.43 -15.18
CA SER A 330 -15.49 -12.77 -16.56
C SER A 330 -16.74 -13.25 -17.31
N ASP A 331 -16.79 -12.97 -18.62
CA ASP A 331 -17.79 -13.52 -19.55
C ASP A 331 -17.67 -15.05 -19.68
#